data_AF-A0A2V2PZV2-F1
#
_entry.id   AF-A0A2V2PZV2-F1
#
_cell.length_a   1.000
_cell.length_b   1.000
_cell.length_c   1.000
_cell.angle_alpha   90.00
_cell.angle_beta   90.00
_cell.angle_gamma   90.00
#
_symmetry.space_group_name_H-M   'P 1'
#
loop_
_entity.id
_entity.type
_entity.pdbx_description
1 polymer ?
#
loop_
_entity_poly.entity_id
_entity_poly.type
_entity_poly.pdbx_seq_one_letter_code
_entity_poly.pdbx_strand_id
1 'polypeptide(L)' 'MQTTEPHIRVGAYALGVLGRADAFRFEEHLEECGPCRARTRELAPVTARLAVAGPVVRPSPGLADRLVAAV' A
#
# COMPACT_ATOMS: atom_id res chain seq x y z
N MET A 1 -25.49 14.81 1.41
CA MET A 1 -24.85 13.90 2.38
C MET A 1 -24.12 12.81 1.60
N GLN A 2 -22.82 12.96 1.34
CA GLN A 2 -21.96 11.91 0.73
C GLN A 2 -20.75 11.64 1.64
N THR A 3 -20.99 11.51 2.95
CA THR A 3 -19.96 11.58 3.99
C THR A 3 -19.41 10.21 4.42
N THR A 4 -19.64 9.13 3.67
CA THR A 4 -19.30 7.77 4.16
C THR A 4 -18.31 6.98 3.28
N GLU A 5 -18.10 7.35 2.01
CA GLU A 5 -17.45 6.44 1.04
C GLU A 5 -15.89 6.48 0.96
N PRO A 6 -15.18 7.62 1.13
CA PRO A 6 -13.72 7.65 0.94
C PRO A 6 -12.88 7.17 2.14
N HIS A 7 -13.31 7.43 3.38
CA HIS A 7 -12.45 7.23 4.56
C HIS A 7 -12.26 5.75 4.95
N ILE A 8 -13.23 4.89 4.65
CA ILE A 8 -13.13 3.44 4.87
C ILE A 8 -12.00 2.82 4.03
N ARG A 9 -11.62 3.45 2.91
CA ARG A 9 -10.64 2.90 1.97
C ARG A 9 -9.19 3.16 2.35
N VAL A 10 -8.90 4.02 3.35
CA VAL A 10 -7.50 4.38 3.70
C VAL A 10 -6.68 3.16 4.15
N GLY A 11 -7.30 2.20 4.86
CA GLY A 11 -6.64 0.96 5.26
C GLY A 11 -6.33 0.07 4.05
N ALA A 12 -7.30 -0.08 3.14
CA ALA A 12 -7.12 -0.86 1.92
C ALA A 12 -6.07 -0.24 0.98
N TYR A 13 -6.05 1.09 0.86
CA TYR A 13 -5.02 1.83 0.15
C TYR A 13 -3.64 1.63 0.79
N ALA A 14 -3.53 1.83 2.11
CA ALA A 14 -2.28 1.67 2.84
C ALA A 14 -1.71 0.24 2.79
N LEU A 15 -2.57 -0.77 2.61
CA LEU A 15 -2.15 -2.17 2.43
C LEU A 15 -1.87 -2.54 0.97
N GLY A 16 -2.14 -1.65 0.00
CA GLY A 16 -1.96 -1.92 -1.43
C GLY A 16 -2.95 -2.95 -1.99
N VAL A 17 -4.11 -3.16 -1.36
CA VAL A 17 -5.10 -4.18 -1.76
C VAL A 17 -6.24 -3.62 -2.62
N LEU A 18 -6.24 -2.31 -2.89
CA LEU A 18 -7.19 -1.71 -3.82
C LEU A 18 -6.88 -2.15 -5.26
N GLY A 19 -7.93 -2.37 -6.04
CA GLY A 19 -7.79 -2.48 -7.49
C GLY A 19 -7.30 -1.16 -8.08
N ARG A 20 -6.64 -1.21 -9.26
CA ARG A 20 -6.02 -0.03 -9.90
C ARG A 20 -6.95 1.18 -10.02
N ALA A 21 -8.21 0.95 -10.44
CA ALA A 21 -9.18 2.03 -10.62
C ALA A 21 -9.57 2.70 -9.29
N ASP A 22 -9.63 1.92 -8.20
CA ASP A 22 -9.98 2.46 -6.88
C ASP A 22 -8.78 3.12 -6.20
N ALA A 23 -7.57 2.62 -6.43
CA ALA A 23 -6.34 3.27 -6.00
C ALA A 23 -6.23 4.67 -6.63
N PHE A 24 -6.42 4.77 -7.95
CA PHE A 24 -6.39 6.05 -8.66
C PHE A 24 -7.38 7.08 -8.11
N ARG A 25 -8.66 6.69 -7.92
CA ARG A 25 -9.66 7.58 -7.32
C ARG A 25 -9.32 7.99 -5.88
N PHE A 26 -8.67 7.10 -5.13
CA PHE A 26 -8.25 7.42 -3.77
C PHE A 26 -7.05 8.37 -3.76
N GLU A 27 -6.13 8.24 -4.72
CA GLU A 27 -5.01 9.17 -4.91
C GLU A 27 -5.51 10.58 -5.26
N GLU A 28 -6.49 10.72 -6.17
CA GLU A 28 -7.15 12.01 -6.42
C GLU A 28 -7.74 12.60 -5.12
N HIS A 29 -8.41 11.78 -4.31
CA HIS A 29 -8.91 12.22 -3.00
C HIS A 29 -7.81 12.63 -2.02
N LEU A 30 -6.63 12.00 -2.09
CA LEU A 30 -5.49 12.36 -1.25
C LEU A 30 -4.91 13.73 -1.58
N GLU A 31 -5.17 14.31 -2.74
CA GLU A 31 -4.75 15.67 -3.07
C GLU A 31 -5.57 16.70 -2.27
N GLU A 32 -6.85 16.42 -2.03
CA GLU A 32 -7.79 17.35 -1.41
C GLU A 32 -8.00 17.09 0.09
N CYS A 33 -7.77 15.86 0.58
CA CYS A 33 -8.12 15.46 1.94
C CYS A 33 -6.92 15.30 2.89
N GLY A 34 -6.67 16.33 3.71
CA GLY A 34 -5.65 16.32 4.78
C GLY A 34 -5.77 15.16 5.78
N PRO A 35 -6.97 14.85 6.31
CA PRO A 35 -7.16 13.72 7.21
C PRO A 35 -6.76 12.37 6.61
N CYS A 36 -7.12 12.08 5.36
CA CYS A 36 -6.73 10.83 4.70
C CYS A 36 -5.22 10.74 4.48
N ARG A 37 -4.54 11.86 4.18
CA ARG A 37 -3.07 11.92 4.14
C ARG A 37 -2.45 11.60 5.50
N ALA A 38 -2.99 12.17 6.58
CA ALA A 38 -2.51 11.90 7.94
C ALA A 38 -2.68 10.42 8.31
N ARG A 39 -3.86 9.85 8.07
CA ARG A 39 -4.14 8.43 8.34
C ARG A 39 -3.25 7.48 7.53
N THR A 40 -2.97 7.79 6.26
CA THR A 40 -2.04 6.99 5.44
C THR A 40 -0.64 6.98 6.04
N ARG A 41 -0.16 8.14 6.53
CA ARG A 41 1.15 8.24 7.22
C ARG A 41 1.16 7.48 8.55
N GLU A 42 0.08 7.57 9.32
CA GLU A 42 -0.08 6.81 10.59
C GLU A 42 -0.06 5.29 10.36
N LEU A 43 -0.62 4.83 9.24
CA LEU A 43 -0.67 3.40 8.89
C LEU A 43 0.64 2.86 8.32
N ALA A 44 1.48 3.71 7.70
CA ALA A 44 2.75 3.30 7.09
C ALA A 44 3.63 2.38 7.97
N PRO A 45 3.91 2.69 9.26
CA PRO A 45 4.71 1.81 10.11
C PRO A 45 4.03 0.47 10.44
N VAL A 46 2.69 0.40 10.41
CA VAL A 46 1.93 -0.84 10.61
C VAL A 46 2.01 -1.70 9.34
N THR A 47 1.78 -1.10 8.16
CA THR A 47 1.93 -1.79 6.87
C THR A 47 3.35 -2.35 6.71
N ALA A 48 4.38 -1.58 7.06
CA ALA A 48 5.77 -2.04 6.98
C ALA A 48 6.05 -3.27 7.85
N ARG A 49 5.46 -3.34 9.05
CA ARG A 49 5.55 -4.52 9.92
C ARG A 49 4.80 -5.72 9.34
N LEU A 50 3.61 -5.49 8.78
CA LEU A 50 2.81 -6.56 8.16
C LEU A 50 3.51 -7.15 6.93
N ALA A 51 4.21 -6.34 6.14
CA ALA A 51 4.92 -6.77 4.93
C ALA A 51 5.99 -7.85 5.21
N VAL A 52 6.49 -7.93 6.44
CA VAL A 52 7.51 -8.91 6.87
C VAL A 52 7.00 -9.91 7.91
N ALA A 53 5.72 -9.83 8.29
CA ALA A 53 5.14 -10.70 9.33
C ALA A 53 4.88 -12.14 8.85
N GLY A 54 5.02 -12.40 7.54
CA GLY A 54 4.82 -13.71 6.94
C GLY A 54 6.00 -14.68 7.15
N PRO A 55 5.80 -15.97 6.81
CA PRO A 55 6.89 -16.93 6.83
C PRO A 55 7.99 -16.52 5.85
N VAL A 56 9.25 -16.74 6.25
CA VAL A 56 10.39 -16.48 5.36
C VAL A 56 10.34 -17.46 4.19
N VAL A 57 10.18 -16.92 2.97
CA VAL A 57 10.24 -17.70 1.73
C VAL A 57 11.67 -17.74 1.23
N ARG A 58 12.21 -18.94 1.03
CA ARG A 58 13.56 -19.10 0.47
C ARG A 58 13.51 -18.91 -1.06
N PRO A 59 14.23 -17.93 -1.63
CA PRO A 59 14.26 -17.75 -3.08
C PRO A 59 14.92 -18.93 -3.81
N SER A 60 14.63 -19.07 -5.11
CA SER A 60 15.30 -20.07 -5.94
C SER A 60 16.80 -19.78 -6.05
N PRO A 61 17.65 -20.83 -6.14
CA PRO A 61 19.07 -20.65 -6.41
C PRO A 61 19.33 -19.78 -7.66
N GLY A 62 20.34 -18.92 -7.57
CA GLY A 62 20.74 -18.02 -8.66
C GLY A 62 19.78 -16.85 -8.94
N LEU A 63 18.72 -16.65 -8.15
CA LEU A 63 17.84 -15.48 -8.34
C LEU A 63 18.60 -14.16 -8.17
N ALA A 64 19.50 -14.06 -7.19
CA ALA A 64 20.29 -12.86 -6.94
C ALA A 64 21.13 -12.49 -8.18
N ASP A 65 21.85 -13.45 -8.76
CA ASP A 65 22.69 -13.23 -9.94
C ASP A 65 21.86 -12.76 -11.14
N ARG A 66 20.68 -13.37 -11.36
CA ARG A 66 19.76 -12.96 -12.43
C ARG A 66 19.21 -11.54 -12.24
N LEU A 67 18.90 -11.15 -11.00
CA LEU A 67 18.41 -9.80 -10.71
C LEU A 67 19.50 -8.74 -10.90
N VAL A 68 20.73 -9.02 -10.44
CA VAL A 68 21.88 -8.11 -10.64
C VAL A 68 22.21 -7.93 -12.11
N ALA A 69 22.11 -9.00 -12.92
CA ALA A 69 22.35 -8.93 -14.37
C ALA A 69 21.23 -8.21 -15.15
N ALA A 70 20.08 -7.94 -14.53
CA ALA A 70 18.90 -7.34 -15.18
C ALA A 70 18.77 -5.82 -14.98
N VAL A 71 19.67 -5.21 -14.19
CA VAL A 71 19.75 -3.76 -13.94
C VAL A 71 20.93 -3.18 -14.71
#